data_AF-A0A7W2B2F4-F1
#
_entry.id   AF-A0A7W2B2F4-F1
#
_cell.length_a   1.000
_cell.length_b   1.000
_cell.length_c   1.000
_cell.angle_alpha   90.00
_cell.angle_beta   90.00
_cell.angle_gamma   90.00
#
_symmetry.space_group_name_H-M   'P 1'
#
loop_
_entity.id
_entity.type
_entity.pdbx_description
1 polymer ?
#
loop_
_entity_poly.entity_id
_entity_poly.type
_entity_poly.pdbx_seq_one_letter_code
_entity_poly.pdbx_strand_id
1 'polypeptide(L)'
;EYDNALPVDYVAKAHYTEEEGWSKSFKKAQKASMKRVEADSVFIKSAEYAKWIKSGEENTFIPLDYAAYVSFQDSIKKEGERFKNLYKLKDSTGVVPLPDHLVMFETDSVQKDIYTKWYRNLAKDAVLREGVEIIATLK
;
A
#
# COMPACT_ATOMS: atom_id res chain seq x y z
N GLU A 1 0.70 19.71 5.32
CA GLU A 1 1.91 20.42 4.85
C GLU A 1 2.79 20.70 6.06
N TYR A 2 4.10 20.58 5.93
CA TYR A 2 5.02 20.85 7.05
C TYR A 2 5.24 22.36 7.14
N ASP A 3 4.93 22.94 8.30
CA ASP A 3 5.09 24.38 8.52
C ASP A 3 6.57 24.77 8.39
N ASN A 4 6.84 25.81 7.60
CA ASN A 4 8.19 26.31 7.26
C ASN A 4 9.11 25.31 6.51
N ALA A 5 8.55 24.37 5.74
CA ALA A 5 9.36 23.58 4.81
C ALA A 5 10.08 24.50 3.80
N LEU A 6 11.38 24.30 3.62
CA LEU A 6 12.15 25.05 2.63
C LEU A 6 11.58 24.80 1.22
N PRO A 7 11.52 25.83 0.37
CA PRO A 7 11.14 25.65 -1.03
C PRO A 7 12.17 24.77 -1.73
N VAL A 8 11.70 23.93 -2.66
CA VAL A 8 12.59 23.16 -3.52
C VAL A 8 13.34 24.13 -4.43
N ASP A 9 14.66 24.12 -4.36
CA ASP A 9 15.55 24.79 -5.29
C ASP A 9 16.29 23.78 -6.19
N TYR A 10 16.78 24.25 -7.33
CA TYR A 10 17.49 23.42 -8.29
C TYR A 10 18.87 24.01 -8.58
N VAL A 11 19.88 23.16 -8.49
CA VAL A 11 21.26 23.49 -8.84
C VAL A 11 21.63 22.92 -10.21
N ALA A 12 22.77 23.35 -10.76
CA ALA A 12 23.28 22.80 -12.00
C ALA A 12 23.50 21.28 -11.91
N LYS A 13 23.08 20.54 -12.94
CA LYS A 13 23.21 19.08 -13.04
C LYS A 13 24.70 18.68 -13.00
N ALA A 14 25.04 17.68 -12.19
CA ALA A 14 26.38 17.09 -12.18
C ALA A 14 26.68 16.33 -13.49
N HIS A 15 27.96 16.19 -13.83
CA HIS A 15 28.38 15.33 -14.94
C HIS A 15 28.38 13.87 -14.50
N TYR A 16 27.55 13.05 -15.15
CA TYR A 16 27.48 11.61 -14.93
C TYR A 16 27.10 10.91 -16.23
N THR A 17 27.43 9.63 -16.33
CA THR A 17 27.02 8.77 -17.46
C THR A 17 25.69 8.14 -17.12
N GLU A 18 24.70 8.27 -18.01
CA GLU A 18 23.39 7.65 -17.86
C GLU A 18 23.46 6.15 -18.22
N GLU A 19 22.85 5.30 -17.38
CA GLU A 19 22.72 3.86 -17.62
C GLU A 19 21.35 3.57 -18.23
N GLU A 20 21.32 3.26 -19.53
CA GLU A 20 20.09 3.05 -20.29
C GLU A 20 19.74 1.56 -20.50
N GLY A 21 20.58 0.62 -20.05
CA GLY A 21 20.39 -0.82 -20.26
C GLY A 21 19.06 -1.37 -19.75
N TRP A 22 18.50 -0.72 -18.74
CA TRP A 22 17.22 -1.11 -18.12
C TRP A 22 16.00 -0.43 -18.73
N SER A 23 16.15 0.63 -19.53
CA SER A 23 15.03 1.48 -19.94
C SER A 23 13.95 0.72 -20.72
N LYS A 24 14.35 -0.24 -21.56
CA LYS A 24 13.41 -1.07 -22.34
C LYS A 24 12.66 -2.06 -21.44
N SER A 25 13.36 -2.80 -20.59
CA SER A 25 12.76 -3.75 -19.64
C SER A 25 11.86 -3.04 -18.62
N PHE A 26 12.27 -1.87 -18.17
CA PHE A 26 11.49 -1.03 -17.27
C PHE A 26 10.17 -0.56 -17.89
N LYS A 27 10.19 -0.05 -19.13
CA LYS A 27 8.96 0.31 -19.87
C LYS A 27 8.02 -0.87 -20.06
N LYS A 28 8.57 -2.07 -20.33
CA LYS A 28 7.79 -3.32 -20.42
C LYS A 28 7.15 -3.67 -19.07
N ALA A 29 7.91 -3.62 -17.98
CA ALA A 29 7.42 -3.91 -16.64
C ALA A 29 6.34 -2.92 -16.21
N GLN A 30 6.50 -1.62 -16.49
CA GLN A 30 5.48 -0.60 -16.22
C GLN A 30 4.15 -0.93 -16.93
N LYS A 31 4.19 -1.24 -18.23
CA LYS A 31 2.98 -1.57 -18.99
C LYS A 31 2.32 -2.87 -18.50
N ALA A 32 3.10 -3.87 -18.13
CA ALA A 32 2.59 -5.13 -17.58
C ALA A 32 1.94 -4.92 -16.21
N SER A 33 2.59 -4.13 -15.34
CA SER A 33 2.11 -3.78 -14.02
C SER A 33 0.78 -3.02 -14.09
N MET A 34 0.70 -2.00 -14.94
CA MET A 34 -0.54 -1.23 -15.12
C MET A 34 -1.72 -2.12 -15.50
N LYS A 35 -1.53 -3.07 -16.42
CA LYS A 35 -2.57 -4.05 -16.78
C LYS A 35 -2.99 -4.94 -15.61
N ARG A 36 -2.05 -5.41 -14.79
CA ARG A 36 -2.36 -6.26 -13.61
C ARG A 36 -3.14 -5.46 -12.58
N VAL A 37 -2.66 -4.26 -12.24
CA VAL A 37 -3.28 -3.35 -11.27
C VAL A 37 -4.69 -2.95 -11.70
N GLU A 38 -4.91 -2.62 -12.97
CA GLU A 38 -6.22 -2.25 -13.50
C GLU A 38 -7.23 -3.41 -13.49
N ALA A 39 -6.77 -4.66 -13.61
CA ALA A 39 -7.62 -5.84 -13.60
C ALA A 39 -7.86 -6.41 -12.20
N ASP A 40 -7.06 -5.99 -11.20
CA ASP A 40 -7.06 -6.59 -9.88
C ASP A 40 -8.05 -5.91 -8.94
N SER A 41 -8.97 -6.71 -8.40
CA SER A 41 -10.06 -6.22 -7.55
C SER A 41 -9.61 -5.47 -6.30
N VAL A 42 -8.42 -5.76 -5.78
CA VAL A 42 -7.88 -5.11 -4.57
C VAL A 42 -7.46 -3.69 -4.90
N PHE A 43 -6.74 -3.52 -6.00
CA PHE A 43 -6.26 -2.20 -6.43
C PHE A 43 -7.42 -1.31 -6.89
N ILE A 44 -8.40 -1.87 -7.60
CA ILE A 44 -9.64 -1.16 -7.97
C ILE A 44 -10.34 -0.61 -6.72
N LYS A 45 -10.62 -1.48 -5.73
CA LYS A 45 -11.27 -1.06 -4.49
C LYS A 45 -10.41 -0.12 -3.64
N SER A 46 -9.09 -0.25 -3.70
CA SER A 46 -8.16 0.68 -3.04
C SER A 46 -8.22 2.07 -3.66
N ALA A 47 -8.34 2.16 -4.99
CA ALA A 47 -8.54 3.43 -5.67
C ALA A 47 -9.90 4.06 -5.33
N GLU A 48 -10.97 3.25 -5.24
CA GLU A 48 -12.28 3.71 -4.76
C GLU A 48 -12.20 4.22 -3.32
N TYR A 49 -11.51 3.48 -2.44
CA TYR A 49 -11.30 3.89 -1.06
C TYR A 49 -10.55 5.21 -0.96
N ALA A 50 -9.47 5.39 -1.73
CA ALA A 50 -8.71 6.64 -1.78
C ALA A 50 -9.57 7.82 -2.25
N LYS A 51 -10.44 7.62 -3.26
CA LYS A 51 -11.40 8.64 -3.71
C LYS A 51 -12.41 9.00 -2.62
N TRP A 52 -12.90 8.01 -1.89
CA TRP A 52 -13.83 8.23 -0.78
C TRP A 52 -13.19 9.03 0.36
N ILE A 53 -11.96 8.68 0.77
CA ILE A 53 -11.20 9.46 1.76
C ILE A 53 -11.01 10.90 1.29
N LYS A 54 -10.59 11.11 0.04
CA LYS A 54 -10.43 12.45 -0.52
C LYS A 54 -11.74 13.25 -0.48
N SER A 55 -12.87 12.64 -0.85
CA SER A 55 -14.17 13.33 -0.79
C SER A 55 -14.60 13.68 0.64
N GLY A 56 -14.18 12.88 1.63
CA GLY A 56 -14.38 13.17 3.04
C GLY A 56 -13.52 14.34 3.53
N GLU A 57 -12.26 14.43 3.08
CA GLU A 57 -11.36 15.54 3.42
C GLU A 57 -11.84 16.88 2.82
N GLU A 58 -12.38 16.86 1.60
CA GLU A 58 -12.96 18.05 0.96
C GLU A 58 -14.25 18.51 1.66
N ASN A 59 -14.98 17.59 2.30
CA ASN A 59 -16.21 17.89 3.01
C ASN A 59 -15.94 18.32 4.46
N THR A 60 -15.83 19.62 4.68
CA THR A 60 -15.64 20.21 6.01
C THR A 60 -16.93 20.45 6.80
N PHE A 61 -18.08 20.04 6.26
CA PHE A 61 -19.37 20.26 6.91
C PHE A 61 -19.60 19.25 8.05
N ILE A 62 -19.79 19.75 9.26
CA ILE A 62 -20.16 18.96 10.43
C ILE A 62 -21.41 19.59 11.06
N PRO A 63 -22.55 18.87 11.12
CA PRO A 63 -23.75 19.38 11.77
C PRO A 63 -23.56 19.45 13.28
N LEU A 64 -24.04 20.54 13.89
CA LEU A 64 -23.96 20.77 15.34
C LEU A 64 -25.17 20.26 16.11
N ASP A 65 -26.31 20.07 15.44
CA ASP A 65 -27.48 19.43 16.03
C ASP A 65 -27.15 17.96 16.32
N TYR A 66 -27.50 17.49 17.52
CA TYR A 66 -27.12 16.16 17.99
C TYR A 66 -27.72 15.04 17.12
N ALA A 67 -28.99 15.14 16.75
CA ALA A 67 -29.65 14.10 15.94
C ALA A 67 -29.08 14.08 14.51
N ALA A 68 -28.83 15.27 13.95
CA ALA A 68 -28.16 15.41 12.66
C ALA A 68 -26.72 14.87 12.71
N TYR A 69 -25.97 15.11 13.79
CA TYR A 69 -24.62 14.58 13.98
C TYR A 69 -24.58 13.06 14.06
N VAL A 70 -25.48 12.44 14.84
CA VAL A 70 -25.56 10.98 14.95
C VAL A 70 -25.85 10.35 13.58
N SER A 71 -26.82 10.89 12.84
CA SER A 71 -27.16 10.36 11.51
C SER A 71 -26.03 10.53 10.49
N PHE A 72 -25.27 11.63 10.58
CA PHE A 72 -24.06 11.84 9.79
C PHE A 72 -22.93 10.85 10.13
N GLN A 73 -22.70 10.56 11.41
CA GLN A 73 -21.71 9.55 11.81
C GLN A 73 -22.09 8.14 11.35
N ASP A 74 -23.37 7.79 11.44
CA ASP A 74 -23.86 6.49 10.98
C ASP A 74 -23.76 6.34 9.46
N SER A 75 -23.97 7.40 8.68
CA SER A 75 -23.80 7.36 7.23
C SER A 75 -22.34 7.11 6.84
N ILE A 76 -21.39 7.82 7.45
CA ILE A 76 -19.94 7.59 7.25
C ILE A 76 -19.55 6.16 7.62
N LYS A 77 -20.03 5.68 8.77
CA LYS A 77 -19.73 4.32 9.23
C LYS A 77 -20.24 3.28 8.25
N LYS A 78 -21.47 3.43 7.75
CA LYS A 78 -22.08 2.52 6.77
C LYS A 78 -21.33 2.53 5.44
N GLU A 79 -20.86 3.68 4.98
CA GLU A 79 -20.01 3.74 3.79
C GLU A 79 -18.66 3.07 4.01
N GLY A 80 -18.04 3.29 5.18
CA GLY A 80 -16.77 2.66 5.56
C GLY A 80 -16.82 1.14 5.66
N GLU A 81 -17.99 0.55 5.99
CA GLU A 81 -18.15 -0.91 6.04
C GLU A 81 -17.82 -1.59 4.71
N ARG A 82 -18.04 -0.91 3.57
CA ARG A 82 -17.71 -1.42 2.23
C ARG A 82 -16.22 -1.71 2.05
N PHE A 83 -15.35 -1.05 2.82
CA PHE A 83 -13.90 -1.16 2.73
C PHE A 83 -13.27 -2.00 3.86
N LYS A 84 -14.04 -2.42 4.87
CA LYS A 84 -13.55 -3.13 6.07
C LYS A 84 -12.73 -4.41 5.79
N ASN A 85 -13.01 -5.07 4.68
CA ASN A 85 -12.33 -6.32 4.29
C ASN A 85 -11.41 -6.16 3.07
N LEU A 86 -11.12 -4.92 2.65
CA LEU A 86 -10.31 -4.63 1.45
C LEU A 86 -8.95 -5.34 1.48
N TYR A 87 -8.30 -5.36 2.63
CA TYR A 87 -6.95 -5.92 2.81
C TYR A 87 -6.94 -7.34 3.39
N LYS A 88 -8.10 -8.00 3.51
CA LYS A 88 -8.16 -9.41 3.94
C LYS A 88 -7.95 -10.32 2.75
N LEU A 89 -6.74 -10.31 2.22
CA LEU A 89 -6.38 -11.17 1.10
C LEU A 89 -6.08 -12.59 1.56
N LYS A 90 -6.37 -13.56 0.68
CA LYS A 90 -5.83 -14.91 0.83
C LYS A 90 -4.33 -14.84 0.53
N ASP A 91 -3.54 -15.64 1.25
CA ASP A 91 -2.08 -15.67 1.09
C ASP A 91 -1.73 -15.78 -0.38
N SER A 92 -1.04 -14.76 -0.89
CA SER A 92 -0.75 -14.60 -2.30
C SER A 92 0.75 -14.52 -2.59
N THR A 93 1.58 -14.47 -1.54
CA THR A 93 3.05 -14.49 -1.64
C THR A 93 3.63 -15.49 -0.64
N GLY A 94 4.62 -16.27 -1.10
CA GLY A 94 5.30 -17.28 -0.28
C GLY A 94 6.36 -16.67 0.64
N VAL A 95 5.94 -15.79 1.56
CA VAL A 95 6.84 -15.16 2.53
C VAL A 95 7.25 -16.19 3.57
N VAL A 96 8.56 -16.40 3.71
CA VAL A 96 9.14 -17.38 4.65
C VAL A 96 10.16 -16.72 5.57
N PRO A 97 10.31 -17.23 6.81
CA PRO A 97 11.35 -16.77 7.71
C PRO A 97 12.74 -17.08 7.14
N LEU A 98 13.68 -16.18 7.38
CA LEU A 98 15.09 -16.41 7.14
C LEU A 98 15.65 -17.44 8.15
N PRO A 99 16.71 -18.18 7.81
CA PRO A 99 17.34 -19.15 8.72
C PRO A 99 17.69 -18.59 10.10
N ASP A 100 18.24 -17.38 10.17
CA ASP A 100 18.62 -16.73 11.43
C ASP A 100 17.42 -16.46 12.34
N HIS A 101 16.26 -16.15 11.74
CA HIS A 101 15.03 -15.96 12.49
C HIS A 101 14.52 -17.27 13.09
N LEU A 102 14.72 -18.40 12.40
CA LEU A 102 14.35 -19.71 12.94
C LEU A 102 15.14 -20.04 14.21
N VAL A 103 16.45 -19.75 14.22
CA VAL A 103 17.31 -19.93 15.42
C VAL A 103 16.85 -19.02 16.56
N MET A 104 16.52 -17.76 16.28
CA MET A 104 16.00 -16.84 17.29
C MET A 104 14.69 -17.35 17.92
N PHE A 105 13.80 -17.93 17.13
CA PHE A 105 12.50 -18.44 17.61
C PHE A 105 12.59 -19.63 18.56
N GLU A 106 13.72 -20.34 18.58
CA GLU A 106 13.98 -21.43 19.55
C GLU A 106 14.21 -20.89 20.96
N THR A 107 14.74 -19.67 21.07
CA THR A 107 15.11 -19.05 22.35
C THR A 107 14.08 -18.02 22.83
N ASP A 108 13.37 -17.34 21.92
CA ASP A 108 12.40 -16.30 22.24
C ASP A 108 11.02 -16.59 21.60
N SER A 109 10.08 -17.01 22.45
CA SER A 109 8.70 -17.33 22.04
C SER A 109 7.84 -16.10 21.75
N VAL A 110 8.16 -14.94 22.34
CA VAL A 110 7.44 -13.68 22.10
C VAL A 110 7.80 -13.17 20.72
N GLN A 111 9.09 -13.16 20.38
CA GLN A 111 9.55 -12.79 19.04
C GLN A 111 8.99 -13.73 17.98
N LYS A 112 8.95 -15.03 18.25
CA LYS A 112 8.32 -16.00 17.35
C LYS A 112 6.88 -15.62 17.00
N ASP A 113 6.05 -15.25 17.97
CA ASP A 113 4.65 -14.85 17.71
C ASP A 113 4.55 -13.56 16.90
N ILE A 114 5.38 -12.55 17.24
CA ILE A 114 5.44 -11.27 16.52
C ILE A 114 5.78 -11.49 15.04
N TYR A 115 6.87 -12.20 14.75
CA TYR A 115 7.31 -12.47 13.39
C TYR A 115 6.34 -13.37 12.64
N THR A 116 5.75 -14.37 13.29
CA THR A 116 4.74 -15.23 12.65
C THR A 116 3.53 -14.41 12.18
N LYS A 117 3.05 -13.46 13.01
CA LYS A 117 1.99 -12.53 12.61
C LYS A 117 2.44 -11.61 11.48
N TRP A 118 3.67 -11.11 11.55
CA TRP A 118 4.23 -10.23 10.53
C TRP A 118 4.34 -10.91 9.16
N TYR A 119 4.92 -12.12 9.09
CA TYR A 119 4.99 -12.88 7.84
C TYR A 119 3.61 -13.20 7.26
N ARG A 120 2.65 -13.57 8.12
CA ARG A 120 1.26 -13.81 7.69
C ARG A 120 0.61 -12.55 7.12
N ASN A 121 0.95 -11.38 7.64
CA ASN A 121 0.43 -10.12 7.10
C ASN A 121 1.12 -9.75 5.78
N LEU A 122 2.44 -9.91 5.69
CA LEU A 122 3.19 -9.70 4.45
C LEU A 122 2.74 -10.63 3.32
N ALA A 123 2.44 -11.90 3.63
CA ALA A 123 1.93 -12.88 2.68
C ALA A 123 0.65 -12.42 1.96
N LYS A 124 -0.08 -11.50 2.60
CA LYS A 124 -1.36 -10.93 2.15
C LYS A 124 -1.21 -9.52 1.59
N ASP A 125 -0.01 -8.99 1.46
CA ASP A 125 0.21 -7.64 0.96
C ASP A 125 0.13 -7.61 -0.58
N ALA A 126 -0.83 -6.85 -1.10
CA ALA A 126 -1.06 -6.71 -2.53
C ALA A 126 0.06 -5.95 -3.25
N VAL A 127 0.65 -4.95 -2.59
CA VAL A 127 1.71 -4.11 -3.13
C VAL A 127 3.00 -4.90 -3.20
N LEU A 128 3.32 -5.66 -2.14
CA LEU A 128 4.47 -6.55 -2.13
C LEU A 128 4.40 -7.58 -3.26
N ARG A 129 3.22 -8.19 -3.44
CA ARG A 129 2.98 -9.12 -4.55
C ARG A 129 3.24 -8.49 -5.91
N GLU A 130 2.67 -7.31 -6.15
CA GLU A 130 2.88 -6.62 -7.43
C GLU A 130 4.35 -6.22 -7.62
N GLY A 131 5.05 -5.86 -6.55
CA GLY A 131 6.51 -5.63 -6.57
C GLY A 131 7.30 -6.85 -7.04
N VAL A 132 6.95 -8.06 -6.57
CA VAL A 132 7.57 -9.31 -7.03
C VAL A 132 7.30 -9.54 -8.52
N GLU A 133 6.07 -9.30 -8.99
CA GLU A 133 5.69 -9.44 -10.41
C GLU A 133 6.41 -8.41 -11.30
N ILE A 134 6.64 -7.19 -10.82
CA ILE A 134 7.44 -6.18 -11.50
C ILE A 134 8.87 -6.68 -11.67
N ILE A 135 9.50 -7.16 -10.59
CA ILE A 135 10.88 -7.68 -10.62
C ILE A 135 10.97 -8.88 -11.57
N ALA A 136 9.99 -9.78 -11.55
CA ALA A 136 9.93 -10.92 -12.46
C ALA A 136 9.82 -10.49 -13.94
N THR A 137 9.16 -9.36 -14.21
CA THR A 137 9.02 -8.80 -15.57
C THR A 137 10.26 -8.02 -16.03
N LEU A 138 11.05 -7.50 -15.08
CA LEU A 138 12.31 -6.78 -15.35
C LEU A 138 13.44 -7.72 -15.77
N LYS A 139 13.44 -8.95 -15.26
CA LYS A 139 14.32 -10.04 -15.70
C LYS A 139 13.99 -10.47 -17.13
#